data_AF-A0A1C1CKR8-F1
#
_entry.id   AF-A0A1C1CKR8-F1
#
_cell.length_a   1.000
_cell.length_b   1.000
_cell.length_c   1.000
_cell.angle_alpha   90.00
_cell.angle_beta   90.00
_cell.angle_gamma   90.00
#
_symmetry.space_group_name_H-M   'P 1'
#
loop_
_entity.id
_entity.type
_entity.pdbx_description
1 polymer ?
#
loop_
_entity_poly.entity_id
_entity_poly.type
_entity_poly.pdbx_seq_one_letter_code
_entity_poly.pdbx_strand_id
1 'polypeptide(L)'
;MSANTYRWSPDVVFQITDEVRREMVCIGRVANKMNARCRWAIGAHFPSHPAQVRELLQDMGSMIPTQITNRQVEQLAKLCLCKFHGRQLEDAKIELLNRRDNAIHTHDQFVHGRARRCSAVFGGDQEEEHGINQLGVGFGNLSLGGGGERQPTNRSQ
;
A
#
# COMPACT_ATOMS: atom_id res chain seq x y z
N MET A 1 -26.42 9.44 -7.12
CA MET A 1 -25.55 8.39 -6.53
C MET A 1 -24.15 8.60 -7.06
N SER A 2 -23.28 9.25 -6.29
CA SER A 2 -21.87 9.43 -6.70
C SER A 2 -21.22 8.06 -6.66
N ALA A 3 -20.84 7.51 -7.82
CA ALA A 3 -19.99 6.33 -7.85
C ALA A 3 -18.77 6.65 -6.97
N ASN A 4 -18.56 5.88 -5.90
CA ASN A 4 -17.44 6.09 -5.00
C ASN A 4 -16.16 5.70 -5.75
N THR A 5 -15.69 6.59 -6.63
CA THR A 5 -14.46 6.41 -7.39
C THR A 5 -13.33 6.47 -6.38
N TYR A 6 -12.63 5.34 -6.23
CA TYR A 6 -11.42 5.27 -5.42
C TYR A 6 -10.53 6.48 -5.76
N ARG A 7 -10.22 7.29 -4.74
CA ARG A 7 -9.30 8.42 -4.87
C ARG A 7 -8.21 8.24 -3.84
N TRP A 8 -6.99 8.03 -4.32
CA TRP A 8 -5.81 8.06 -3.48
C TRP A 8 -5.67 9.45 -2.85
N SER A 9 -5.64 9.48 -1.53
CA SER A 9 -5.33 10.67 -0.73
C SER A 9 -4.58 10.20 0.51
N PRO A 10 -3.27 10.44 0.62
CA PRO A 10 -2.49 9.92 1.73
C PRO A 10 -2.94 10.49 3.07
N ASP A 11 -3.39 11.75 3.13
CA ASP A 11 -3.89 12.33 4.38
C ASP A 11 -5.13 11.58 4.90
N VAL A 12 -6.06 11.26 4.01
CA VAL A 12 -7.28 10.49 4.35
C VAL A 12 -6.93 9.03 4.69
N VAL A 13 -6.09 8.39 3.87
CA VAL A 13 -5.69 6.99 4.08
C VAL A 13 -4.94 6.82 5.40
N PHE A 14 -3.97 7.70 5.68
CA PHE A 14 -3.21 7.67 6.92
C PHE A 14 -3.94 8.34 8.09
N GLN A 15 -5.08 8.99 7.83
CA GLN A 15 -5.92 9.69 8.80
C GLN A 15 -5.12 10.72 9.62
N ILE A 16 -4.21 11.48 9.02
CA ILE A 16 -3.29 12.33 9.79
C ILE A 16 -4.01 13.58 10.33
N THR A 17 -4.79 14.23 9.47
CA THR A 17 -5.58 15.41 9.83
C THR A 17 -6.92 15.02 10.46
N ASP A 18 -7.24 15.61 11.61
CA ASP A 18 -8.59 15.55 12.18
C ASP A 18 -9.50 16.52 11.38
N GLU A 19 -10.48 15.98 10.66
CA GLU A 19 -11.34 16.78 9.76
C GLU A 19 -12.18 17.83 10.49
N VAL A 20 -12.57 17.56 11.74
CA VAL A 20 -13.40 18.47 12.54
C VAL A 20 -12.55 19.63 13.04
N ARG A 21 -11.36 19.34 13.54
CA ARG A 21 -10.44 20.33 14.12
C ARG A 21 -9.56 21.01 13.07
N ARG A 22 -9.47 20.43 11.86
CA ARG A 22 -8.59 20.86 10.76
C ARG A 22 -7.13 20.98 11.20
N GLU A 23 -6.71 20.08 12.09
CA GLU A 23 -5.35 20.06 12.64
C GLU A 23 -4.74 18.67 12.52
N MET A 24 -3.41 18.62 12.37
CA MET A 24 -2.68 17.36 12.35
C MET A 24 -2.51 16.86 13.78
N VAL A 25 -3.12 15.72 14.07
CA VAL A 25 -3.16 15.14 15.42
C VAL A 25 -2.22 13.95 15.54
N CYS A 26 -1.68 13.80 16.73
CA CYS A 26 -0.77 12.71 17.06
C CYS A 26 -1.37 11.33 16.72
N ILE A 27 -0.56 10.46 16.13
CA ILE A 27 -0.96 9.07 15.83
C ILE A 27 -0.69 8.09 16.98
N GLY A 28 -0.01 8.54 18.04
CA GLY A 28 0.27 7.73 19.22
C GLY A 28 -1.00 7.26 19.94
N ARG A 29 -0.86 6.19 20.72
CA ARG A 29 -1.94 5.52 21.46
C ARG A 29 -1.80 5.75 22.95
N VAL A 30 -2.93 5.97 23.61
CA VAL A 30 -3.00 6.22 25.06
C VAL A 30 -3.49 4.95 25.76
N ALA A 31 -2.56 4.23 26.39
CA ALA A 31 -2.83 2.91 26.98
C ALA A 31 -3.97 2.93 28.03
N ASN A 32 -4.00 3.94 28.91
CA ASN A 32 -5.03 4.07 29.95
C ASN A 32 -6.38 4.60 29.43
N LYS A 33 -6.53 4.78 28.12
CA LYS A 33 -7.78 5.19 27.47
C LYS A 33 -8.18 4.20 26.39
N MET A 34 -8.19 2.90 26.70
CA MET A 34 -8.60 1.84 25.77
C MET A 34 -7.82 1.88 24.44
N ASN A 35 -6.52 2.20 24.48
CA ASN A 35 -5.70 2.42 23.28
C ASN A 35 -6.27 3.46 22.30
N ALA A 36 -7.02 4.44 22.81
CA ALA A 36 -7.51 5.54 22.00
C ALA A 36 -6.35 6.34 21.41
N ARG A 37 -6.59 6.90 20.22
CA ARG A 37 -5.63 7.78 19.55
C ARG A 37 -5.45 9.08 20.33
N CYS A 38 -4.22 9.52 20.44
CA CYS A 38 -3.88 10.81 21.03
C CYS A 38 -4.54 11.95 20.24
N ARG A 39 -5.22 12.87 20.93
CA ARG A 39 -5.93 14.00 20.30
C ARG A 39 -5.12 15.29 20.32
N TRP A 40 -3.81 15.19 20.53
CA TRP A 40 -2.95 16.36 20.67
C TRP A 40 -2.43 16.79 19.30
N ALA A 41 -2.61 18.06 18.98
CA ALA A 41 -2.01 18.68 17.79
C ALA A 41 -0.48 18.58 17.85
N ILE A 42 0.14 18.06 16.78
CA ILE A 42 1.60 17.89 16.73
C ILE A 42 2.34 19.24 16.71
N GLY A 43 1.69 20.27 16.13
CA GLY A 43 2.22 21.64 16.04
C GLY A 43 2.37 22.34 17.39
N ALA A 44 1.72 21.86 18.45
CA ALA A 44 1.78 22.48 19.78
C ALA A 44 3.17 22.33 20.44
N HIS A 45 3.93 21.30 20.07
CA HIS A 45 5.30 21.09 20.57
C HIS A 45 6.36 21.19 19.49
N PHE A 46 5.98 20.94 18.24
CA PHE A 46 6.89 20.99 17.11
C PHE A 46 6.29 21.86 15.99
N PRO A 47 6.46 23.20 16.06
CA PRO A 47 5.79 24.14 15.16
C PRO A 47 6.08 23.89 13.66
N SER A 48 7.26 23.34 13.33
CA SER A 48 7.65 23.04 11.95
C SER A 48 7.13 21.69 11.44
N HIS A 49 6.66 20.79 12.30
CA HIS A 49 6.21 19.46 11.87
C HIS A 49 4.97 19.51 10.96
N PRO A 50 3.90 20.29 11.24
CA PRO A 50 2.76 20.35 10.35
C PRO A 50 3.12 20.75 8.91
N ALA A 51 4.08 21.65 8.72
CA ALA A 51 4.54 22.03 7.38
C ALA A 51 5.24 20.86 6.68
N GLN A 52 6.20 20.20 7.35
CA GLN A 52 6.91 19.03 6.81
C GLN A 52 5.98 17.85 6.53
N VAL A 53 4.97 17.64 7.37
CA VAL A 53 3.95 16.60 7.15
C VAL A 53 3.12 16.92 5.92
N ARG A 54 2.71 18.18 5.70
CA ARG A 54 1.97 18.57 4.48
C ARG A 54 2.81 18.33 3.23
N GLU A 55 4.07 18.75 3.24
CA GLU A 55 5.00 18.54 2.14
C GLU A 55 5.15 17.05 1.82
N LEU A 56 5.42 16.23 2.85
CA LEU A 56 5.56 14.78 2.68
C LEU A 56 4.27 14.11 2.18
N LEU A 57 3.10 14.53 2.67
CA LEU A 57 1.81 14.04 2.20
C LEU A 57 1.53 14.48 0.75
N GLN A 58 1.95 15.68 0.36
CA GLN A 58 1.84 16.16 -1.01
C GLN A 58 2.71 15.33 -1.97
N ASP A 59 3.96 15.06 -1.59
CA ASP A 59 4.85 14.19 -2.34
C ASP A 59 4.23 12.80 -2.49
N MET A 60 3.79 12.18 -1.39
CA MET A 60 3.05 10.91 -1.40
C MET A 60 1.80 10.93 -2.28
N GLY A 61 1.12 12.07 -2.37
CA GLY A 61 -0.09 12.25 -3.19
C GLY A 61 0.20 12.26 -4.69
N SER A 62 1.42 12.59 -5.09
CA SER A 62 1.88 12.52 -6.49
C SER A 62 2.26 11.12 -6.96
N MET A 63 2.35 10.16 -6.03
CA MET A 63 2.71 8.77 -6.28
C MET A 63 1.48 7.87 -6.14
N ILE A 64 1.55 6.67 -6.73
CA ILE A 64 0.59 5.61 -6.44
C ILE A 64 0.97 4.88 -5.12
N PRO A 65 0.03 4.21 -4.42
CA PRO A 65 0.29 3.60 -3.12
C PRO A 65 1.48 2.64 -3.10
N THR A 66 1.70 1.90 -4.19
CA THR A 66 2.79 0.92 -4.34
C THR A 66 4.18 1.56 -4.45
N GLN A 67 4.26 2.85 -4.80
CA GLN A 67 5.52 3.59 -4.87
C GLN A 67 5.94 4.19 -3.51
N ILE A 68 5.04 4.18 -2.51
CA ILE A 68 5.32 4.76 -1.19
C ILE A 68 6.28 3.85 -0.40
N THR A 69 7.48 4.35 -0.15
CA THR A 69 8.54 3.59 0.52
C THR A 69 8.33 3.49 2.03
N ASN A 70 8.90 2.43 2.63
CA ASN A 70 8.90 2.27 4.09
C ASN A 70 9.57 3.46 4.81
N ARG A 71 10.60 4.07 4.21
CA ARG A 71 11.30 5.24 4.75
C ARG A 71 10.39 6.46 4.82
N GLN A 72 9.58 6.70 3.79
CA GLN A 72 8.62 7.81 3.80
C GLN A 72 7.53 7.59 4.86
N VAL A 73 7.05 6.35 5.02
CA VAL A 73 6.08 6.00 6.07
C VAL A 73 6.68 6.20 7.47
N GLU A 74 7.93 5.79 7.68
CA GLU A 74 8.64 6.00 8.95
C GLU A 74 8.86 7.48 9.25
N GLN A 75 9.24 8.28 8.25
CA GLN A 75 9.39 9.72 8.39
C GLN A 75 8.05 10.39 8.76
N LEU A 76 6.95 9.98 8.11
CA LEU A 76 5.61 10.45 8.44
C LEU A 76 5.25 10.07 9.89
N ALA A 77 5.53 8.83 10.31
CA ALA A 77 5.27 8.38 11.67
C ALA A 77 6.02 9.24 12.70
N LYS A 78 7.31 9.49 12.46
CA LYS A 78 8.16 10.32 13.33
C LYS A 78 7.64 11.74 13.46
N LEU A 79 7.24 12.37 12.37
CA LEU A 79 6.72 13.75 12.38
C LEU A 79 5.35 13.84 13.07
N CYS A 80 4.54 12.80 12.97
CA CYS A 80 3.17 12.74 13.49
C CYS A 80 3.08 12.26 14.96
N LEU A 81 4.19 12.07 15.66
CA LEU A 81 4.18 11.76 17.10
C LEU A 81 4.44 13.02 17.93
N CYS A 82 3.60 13.24 18.95
CA CYS A 82 3.83 14.30 19.93
C CYS A 82 4.96 13.90 20.91
N LYS A 83 5.45 14.87 21.69
CA LYS A 83 6.59 14.67 22.62
C LYS A 83 6.40 13.53 23.64
N PHE A 84 5.16 13.15 23.94
CA PHE A 84 4.85 12.08 24.90
C PHE A 84 4.77 10.68 24.27
N HIS A 85 4.53 10.60 22.96
CA HIS A 85 4.38 9.34 22.25
C HIS A 85 5.56 9.02 21.34
N GLY A 86 6.66 9.77 21.39
CA GLY A 86 7.85 9.53 20.54
C GLY A 86 8.45 8.13 20.66
N ARG A 87 8.27 7.44 21.79
CA ARG A 87 8.69 6.04 21.99
C ARG A 87 7.84 5.01 21.23
N GLN A 88 6.69 5.41 20.71
CA GLN A 88 5.77 4.54 19.94
C GLN A 88 6.05 4.62 18.43
N LEU A 89 7.27 5.00 18.01
CA LEU A 89 7.62 5.15 16.60
C LEU A 89 7.38 3.87 15.80
N GLU A 90 7.83 2.72 16.30
CA GLU A 90 7.67 1.45 15.59
C GLU A 90 6.19 1.04 15.48
N ASP A 91 5.42 1.14 16.57
CA ASP A 91 3.98 0.85 16.54
C ASP A 91 3.23 1.76 15.57
N ALA A 92 3.56 3.06 15.59
CA ALA A 92 2.99 4.05 14.70
C ALA A 92 3.35 3.76 13.23
N LYS A 93 4.60 3.39 12.95
CA LYS A 93 5.06 2.98 11.63
C LYS A 93 4.31 1.74 11.14
N ILE A 94 4.16 0.71 11.97
CA ILE A 94 3.40 -0.50 11.64
C ILE A 94 1.94 -0.16 11.31
N GLU A 95 1.30 0.68 12.11
CA GLU A 95 -0.07 1.14 11.87
C GLU A 95 -0.20 1.83 10.49
N LEU A 96 0.75 2.71 10.14
CA LEU A 96 0.74 3.38 8.85
C LEU A 96 1.07 2.43 7.69
N LEU A 97 1.99 1.48 7.86
CA LEU A 97 2.29 0.46 6.83
C LEU A 97 1.05 -0.38 6.52
N ASN A 98 0.32 -0.83 7.55
CA ASN A 98 -0.95 -1.56 7.36
C ASN A 98 -1.97 -0.74 6.57
N ARG A 99 -2.05 0.58 6.81
CA ARG A 99 -2.93 1.48 6.04
C ARG A 99 -2.48 1.62 4.59
N ARG A 100 -1.17 1.74 4.34
CA ARG A 100 -0.62 1.77 2.97
C ARG A 100 -0.94 0.46 2.25
N ASP A 101 -0.72 -0.68 2.88
CA ASP A 101 -0.91 -1.99 2.24
C ASP A 101 -2.39 -2.25 1.90
N ASN A 102 -3.30 -1.81 2.77
CA ASN A 102 -4.73 -1.78 2.45
C ASN A 102 -5.05 -0.86 1.26
N ALA A 103 -4.39 0.30 1.18
CA ALA A 103 -4.56 1.22 0.06
C ALA A 103 -3.99 0.68 -1.25
N ILE A 104 -2.89 -0.07 -1.22
CA ILE A 104 -2.35 -0.84 -2.35
C ILE A 104 -3.40 -1.84 -2.84
N HIS A 105 -3.93 -2.66 -1.92
CA HIS A 105 -4.96 -3.64 -2.27
C HIS A 105 -6.19 -2.99 -2.91
N THR A 106 -6.66 -1.87 -2.35
CA THR A 106 -7.82 -1.14 -2.87
C THR A 106 -7.52 -0.52 -4.25
N HIS A 107 -6.31 0.02 -4.44
CA HIS A 107 -5.87 0.54 -5.74
C HIS A 107 -5.87 -0.55 -6.80
N ASP A 108 -5.32 -1.72 -6.50
CA ASP A 108 -5.24 -2.83 -7.45
C ASP A 108 -6.63 -3.36 -7.81
N GLN A 109 -7.51 -3.51 -6.83
CA GLN A 109 -8.92 -3.84 -7.09
C GLN A 109 -9.60 -2.82 -8.00
N PHE A 110 -9.32 -1.54 -7.82
CA PHE A 110 -9.88 -0.48 -8.66
C PHE A 110 -9.35 -0.56 -10.09
N VAL A 111 -8.05 -0.74 -10.28
CA VAL A 111 -7.40 -0.86 -11.59
C VAL A 111 -7.89 -2.11 -12.33
N HIS A 112 -7.89 -3.27 -11.68
CA HIS A 112 -8.37 -4.53 -12.28
C HIS A 112 -9.88 -4.52 -12.52
N GLY A 113 -10.66 -3.95 -11.60
CA GLY A 113 -12.10 -3.77 -11.78
C GLY A 113 -12.44 -2.85 -12.95
N ARG A 114 -11.63 -1.81 -13.18
CA ARG A 114 -11.73 -0.94 -14.36
C ARG A 114 -11.36 -1.68 -15.64
N ALA A 115 -10.26 -2.45 -15.64
CA ALA A 115 -9.83 -3.23 -16.80
C ALA A 115 -10.92 -4.21 -17.28
N ARG A 116 -11.55 -4.96 -16.35
CA ARG A 116 -12.64 -5.89 -16.69
C ARG A 116 -13.84 -5.20 -17.34
N ARG A 117 -14.21 -4.00 -16.87
CA ARG A 117 -15.30 -3.24 -17.48
C ARG A 117 -14.96 -2.75 -18.88
N CYS A 118 -13.71 -2.34 -19.13
CA CYS A 118 -13.28 -1.96 -20.48
C CYS A 118 -13.27 -3.18 -21.42
N SER A 119 -12.78 -4.33 -20.97
CA SER A 119 -12.82 -5.57 -21.79
C SER A 119 -14.25 -6.00 -22.12
N ALA A 120 -15.22 -5.85 -21.22
CA ALA A 120 -16.62 -6.17 -21.50
C ALA A 120 -17.30 -5.20 -22.48
N VAL A 121 -16.81 -3.96 -22.59
CA VAL A 121 -17.36 -2.95 -23.52
C VAL A 121 -16.80 -3.12 -24.94
N PHE A 122 -15.57 -3.62 -25.08
CA PHE A 122 -14.89 -3.75 -26.38
C PHE A 122 -14.67 -5.20 -26.86
N GLY A 123 -14.92 -6.19 -26.01
CA GLY A 123 -14.93 -7.60 -26.38
C GLY A 123 -16.18 -7.92 -27.18
N GLY A 124 -16.17 -7.51 -28.45
CA GLY A 124 -17.13 -7.96 -29.45
C GLY A 124 -17.00 -9.46 -29.68
N ASP A 125 -18.15 -10.11 -29.69
CA ASP A 125 -18.52 -11.31 -30.44
C ASP A 125 -17.37 -11.95 -31.21
N GLN A 126 -16.60 -12.81 -30.54
CA GLN A 126 -15.96 -13.91 -31.25
C GLN A 126 -17.05 -14.95 -31.44
N GLU A 127 -17.71 -14.79 -32.58
CA GLU A 127 -18.64 -15.72 -33.18
C GLU A 127 -18.07 -17.14 -33.15
N GLU A 128 -18.93 -18.07 -32.74
CA GLU A 128 -18.75 -19.52 -32.88
C GLU A 128 -18.43 -19.90 -34.33
N GLU A 129 -17.15 -19.92 -34.73
CA GLU A 129 -16.76 -20.68 -35.91
C GLU A 129 -16.44 -22.13 -35.51
N HIS A 130 -17.50 -22.94 -35.63
CA HIS A 130 -17.46 -24.38 -35.85
C HIS A 130 -16.42 -24.72 -36.93
N GLY A 131 -15.41 -25.52 -36.60
CA GLY A 131 -14.40 -25.92 -37.58
C GLY A 131 -13.44 -26.98 -37.09
N ILE A 132 -13.94 -28.19 -36.89
CA ILE A 132 -13.17 -29.41 -36.63
C ILE A 132 -12.13 -29.59 -37.75
N ASN A 133 -10.84 -29.44 -37.44
CA ASN A 133 -9.75 -30.07 -38.19
C ASN A 133 -8.67 -30.53 -37.21
N GLN A 134 -8.88 -31.74 -36.69
CA GLN A 134 -7.78 -32.63 -36.32
C GLN A 134 -6.86 -32.81 -37.54
N LEU A 135 -5.55 -32.75 -37.31
CA LEU A 135 -4.49 -33.62 -37.85
C LEU A 135 -3.18 -32.84 -37.91
N GLY A 136 -2.22 -33.22 -37.06
CA GLY A 136 -0.90 -32.62 -37.06
C GLY A 136 -0.14 -32.85 -35.76
N VAL A 137 -0.14 -34.09 -35.28
CA VAL A 137 0.73 -34.55 -34.20
C VAL A 137 2.20 -34.32 -34.59
N GLY A 138 2.84 -33.36 -33.92
CA GLY A 138 4.25 -33.04 -34.09
C GLY A 138 4.90 -32.74 -32.74
N PHE A 139 4.76 -33.64 -31.77
CA PHE A 139 5.48 -33.57 -30.50
C PHE A 139 6.93 -34.03 -30.72
N GLY A 140 7.79 -33.10 -31.13
CA GLY A 140 9.23 -33.25 -31.06
C GLY A 140 9.70 -33.02 -29.62
N ASN A 141 10.08 -34.11 -28.95
CA ASN A 141 10.66 -34.15 -27.61
C ASN A 141 11.83 -33.15 -27.46
N LEU A 142 11.69 -32.20 -26.53
CA LEU A 142 12.81 -31.46 -25.97
C LEU A 142 13.28 -32.18 -24.70
N SER A 143 14.36 -32.93 -24.85
CA SER A 143 15.10 -33.58 -23.76
C SER A 143 15.66 -32.52 -22.79
N LEU A 144 15.03 -32.40 -21.63
CA LEU A 144 15.60 -31.75 -20.44
C LEU A 144 16.43 -32.80 -19.68
N GLY A 145 17.73 -32.82 -19.92
CA GLY A 145 18.68 -33.60 -19.14
C GLY A 145 19.92 -32.77 -18.87
N GLY A 146 20.20 -32.46 -17.61
CA GLY A 146 21.52 -31.97 -17.20
C GLY A 146 21.53 -30.96 -16.06
N GLY A 147 22.17 -31.34 -14.97
CA GLY A 147 22.58 -30.47 -13.86
C GLY A 147 21.82 -30.81 -12.58
N GLY A 148 22.33 -31.59 -11.65
CA GLY A 148 23.72 -31.80 -11.29
C GLY A 148 23.79 -31.73 -9.77
N GLU A 149 23.59 -32.87 -9.11
CA GLU A 149 23.84 -33.05 -7.68
C GLU A 149 25.33 -32.80 -7.38
N ARG A 150 25.64 -31.90 -6.44
CA ARG A 150 26.88 -31.97 -5.63
C ARG A 150 26.63 -31.54 -4.19
N GLN A 151 26.44 -32.58 -3.39
CA GLN A 151 26.93 -32.87 -2.04
C GLN A 151 27.32 -31.75 -1.05
N PRO A 152 26.87 -31.86 0.22
CA PRO A 152 27.36 -31.07 1.34
C PRO A 152 28.64 -31.67 1.93
N THR A 153 29.68 -30.86 2.13
CA THR A 153 30.85 -31.24 2.92
C THR A 153 30.81 -30.58 4.30
N ASN A 154 30.80 -31.48 5.26
CA ASN A 154 30.94 -31.30 6.70
C ASN A 154 32.15 -30.42 7.06
N ARG A 155 31.98 -29.52 8.04
CA ARG A 155 33.07 -29.00 8.85
C ARG A 155 32.59 -28.92 10.31
N SER A 156 32.56 -30.08 10.96
CA SER A 156 32.50 -30.18 12.40
C SER A 156 33.91 -30.41 12.94
N GLN A 157 34.17 -29.73 14.07
CA GLN A 157 35.36 -29.59 14.91
C GLN A 157 36.46 -30.66 14.83
#